data_AF-A0A0D0A3S7-F1
#
_entry.id   AF-A0A0D0A3S7-F1
#
_cell.length_a   1.000
_cell.length_b   1.000
_cell.length_c   1.000
_cell.angle_alpha   90.00
_cell.angle_beta   90.00
_cell.angle_gamma   90.00
#
_symmetry.space_group_name_H-M   'P 1'
#
loop_
_entity.id
_entity.type
_entity.pdbx_description
1 polymer ?
#
loop_
_entity_poly.entity_id
_entity_poly.type
_entity_poly.pdbx_seq_one_letter_code
_entity_poly.pdbx_strand_id
1 'polypeptide(L)'
;CSRCKKDGVYRCVDCIHQLLCCTDCCCALHELHPLHWIQQWTGECFERSALHTLGLSIDLGHFGAPYWEDIEDIPLNLQPPIGSKYLTIVDVTGIHYMAINSCECLNAECYHL
;
A
#
# COMPACT_ATOMS: atom_id res chain seq x y z
N CYS A 1 14.40 -4.20 12.28
CA CYS A 1 13.03 -4.69 12.03
C CYS A 1 12.67 -5.72 13.08
N SER A 2 11.68 -5.42 13.92
CA SER A 2 11.28 -6.28 15.04
C SER A 2 10.65 -7.62 14.62
N ARG A 3 10.26 -7.78 13.34
CA ARG A 3 9.62 -9.01 12.83
C ARG A 3 10.56 -9.97 12.10
N CYS A 4 11.50 -9.43 11.31
CA CYS A 4 12.30 -10.25 10.38
C CYS A 4 13.83 -10.10 10.54
N LYS A 5 14.30 -9.41 11.58
CA LYS A 5 15.74 -9.19 11.88
C LYS A 5 16.55 -8.42 10.83
N LYS A 6 15.96 -7.97 9.71
CA LYS A 6 16.54 -6.96 8.81
C LYS A 6 16.58 -5.59 9.50
N ASP A 7 17.24 -4.60 8.89
CA ASP A 7 17.19 -3.22 9.37
C ASP A 7 15.76 -2.66 9.33
N GLY A 8 15.36 -1.94 10.37
CA GLY A 8 14.03 -1.35 10.46
C GLY A 8 14.16 0.16 10.63
N VAL A 9 13.64 0.90 9.66
CA VAL A 9 13.71 2.37 9.63
C VAL A 9 12.34 3.02 9.72
N TYR A 10 11.26 2.24 9.65
CA TYR A 10 9.90 2.76 9.73
C TYR A 10 9.26 2.43 11.07
N ARG A 11 8.48 3.37 11.62
CA ARG A 11 7.55 3.12 12.72
C ARG A 11 6.21 3.72 12.38
N CYS A 12 5.14 3.07 12.82
CA CYS A 12 3.79 3.64 12.74
C CYS A 12 3.49 4.43 14.01
N VAL A 13 2.89 5.61 13.87
CA VAL A 13 2.52 6.47 15.01
C VAL A 13 1.11 6.20 15.53
N ASP A 14 0.26 5.57 14.72
CA ASP A 14 -1.11 5.23 15.10
C ASP A 14 -1.21 3.83 15.75
N CYS A 15 -0.27 2.94 15.44
CA CYS A 15 -0.17 1.62 16.07
C CYS A 15 0.34 1.73 17.51
N ILE A 16 -0.36 1.08 18.44
CA ILE A 16 -0.04 1.09 19.89
C ILE A 16 1.43 0.72 20.18
N HIS A 17 1.95 -0.31 19.50
CA HIS A 17 3.28 -0.85 19.81
C HIS A 17 4.45 -0.10 19.15
N GLN A 18 4.19 0.79 18.19
CA GLN A 18 5.19 1.60 17.46
C GLN A 18 6.49 0.86 17.07
N LEU A 19 6.37 -0.40 16.63
CA LEU A 19 7.52 -1.26 16.34
C LEU A 19 8.33 -0.73 15.14
N LEU A 20 9.67 -0.81 15.23
CA LEU A 20 10.54 -0.51 14.10
C LEU A 20 10.51 -1.66 13.07
N CYS A 21 10.07 -1.35 11.86
CA CYS A 21 9.87 -2.31 10.77
C CYS A 21 10.72 -1.93 9.55
N CYS A 22 11.11 -2.94 8.76
CA CYS A 22 11.55 -2.74 7.38
C CYS A 22 10.34 -2.42 6.50
N THR A 23 10.57 -2.02 5.24
CA THR A 23 9.51 -1.74 4.25
C THR A 23 8.48 -2.87 4.18
N ASP A 24 8.90 -4.10 3.86
CA ASP A 24 8.01 -5.26 3.68
C ASP A 24 7.14 -5.55 4.92
N CYS A 25 7.76 -5.56 6.10
CA CYS A 25 7.06 -5.82 7.36
C CYS A 25 6.13 -4.68 7.74
N CYS A 26 6.45 -3.44 7.37
CA CYS A 26 5.60 -2.28 7.57
C CYS A 26 4.35 -2.40 6.69
N CYS A 27 4.50 -2.66 5.38
CA CYS A 27 3.37 -2.86 4.47
C CYS A 27 2.47 -4.01 4.95
N ALA A 28 3.04 -5.17 5.28
CA ALA A 28 2.28 -6.32 5.75
C ALA A 28 1.54 -6.11 7.10
N LEU A 29 2.01 -5.19 7.96
CA LEU A 29 1.28 -4.85 9.19
C LEU A 29 0.08 -3.96 8.93
N HIS A 30 0.11 -3.18 7.84
CA HIS A 30 -0.86 -2.12 7.59
C HIS A 30 -1.74 -2.39 6.37
N GLU A 31 -1.74 -3.62 5.86
CA GLU A 31 -2.61 -4.05 4.75
C GLU A 31 -4.09 -3.75 5.02
N LEU A 32 -4.55 -3.98 6.25
CA LEU A 32 -5.93 -3.67 6.69
C LEU A 32 -6.09 -2.28 7.29
N HIS A 33 -4.99 -1.53 7.41
CA HIS A 33 -4.95 -0.17 7.98
C HIS A 33 -4.13 0.79 7.11
N PRO A 34 -4.48 0.95 5.82
CA PRO A 34 -3.66 1.66 4.84
C PRO A 34 -3.55 3.16 5.09
N LEU A 35 -4.39 3.73 5.96
CA LEU A 35 -4.43 5.15 6.31
C LEU A 35 -3.63 5.50 7.57
N HIS A 36 -2.93 4.53 8.18
CA HIS A 36 -2.07 4.85 9.30
C HIS A 36 -0.86 5.68 8.88
N TRP A 37 -0.52 6.68 9.69
CA TRP A 37 0.66 7.49 9.56
C TRP A 37 1.90 6.74 10.05
N ILE A 38 2.96 6.88 9.26
CA ILE A 38 4.27 6.33 9.58
C ILE A 38 5.31 7.43 9.66
N GLN A 39 6.44 7.09 10.26
CA GLN A 39 7.64 7.90 10.24
C GLN A 39 8.81 7.06 9.75
N GLN A 40 9.73 7.71 9.04
CA GLN A 40 10.98 7.12 8.58
C GLN A 40 12.14 7.72 9.36
N TRP A 41 13.07 6.86 9.79
CA TRP A 41 14.36 7.27 10.34
C TRP A 41 15.27 7.76 9.20
N THR A 42 15.74 9.01 9.30
CA THR A 42 16.62 9.63 8.30
C THR A 42 18.11 9.39 8.57
N GLY A 43 18.45 8.84 9.75
CA GLY A 43 19.81 8.81 10.27
C GLY A 43 19.99 9.74 11.48
N GLU A 44 19.21 10.81 11.55
CA GLU A 44 19.27 11.82 12.62
C GLU A 44 17.95 11.91 13.41
N CYS A 45 16.82 11.86 12.72
CA CYS A 45 15.50 12.00 13.33
C CYS A 45 14.43 11.18 12.59
N PHE A 46 13.23 11.15 13.17
CA PHE A 46 12.06 10.56 12.53
C PHE A 46 11.25 11.64 11.81
N GLU A 47 11.14 11.51 10.50
CA GLU A 47 10.32 12.39 9.66
C GLU A 47 9.01 11.73 9.26
N ARG A 48 7.98 12.54 9.02
CA ARG A 48 6.66 12.05 8.60
C ARG A 48 6.75 11.41 7.21
N SER A 49 6.12 10.26 7.06
CA SER A 49 6.03 9.52 5.80
C SER A 49 4.64 8.87 5.70
N ALA A 50 4.36 8.16 4.60
CA ALA A 50 3.06 7.54 4.35
C ALA A 50 3.24 6.12 3.79
N LEU A 51 2.26 5.25 4.03
CA LEU A 51 2.36 3.85 3.61
C LEU A 51 2.44 3.69 2.08
N HIS A 52 1.80 4.57 1.30
CA HIS A 52 1.91 4.53 -0.16
C HIS A 52 3.33 4.75 -0.69
N THR A 53 4.17 5.51 0.02
CA THR A 53 5.57 5.72 -0.40
C THR A 53 6.41 4.44 -0.23
N LEU A 54 5.90 3.47 0.54
CA LEU A 54 6.47 2.13 0.69
C LEU A 54 5.92 1.12 -0.32
N GLY A 55 5.01 1.56 -1.20
CA GLY A 55 4.34 0.71 -2.17
C GLY A 55 3.03 0.08 -1.68
N LEU A 56 2.53 0.45 -0.50
CA LEU A 56 1.21 -0.01 -0.07
C LEU A 56 0.13 0.65 -0.95
N SER A 57 -0.71 -0.17 -1.56
CA SER A 57 -1.83 0.26 -2.41
C SER A 57 -3.13 -0.37 -1.94
N ILE A 58 -4.25 0.19 -2.37
CA ILE A 58 -5.59 -0.35 -2.10
C ILE A 58 -6.13 -0.93 -3.40
N ASP A 59 -6.54 -2.19 -3.36
CA ASP A 59 -7.23 -2.83 -4.47
C ASP A 59 -8.72 -2.46 -4.42
N LEU A 60 -9.17 -1.70 -5.42
CA LEU A 60 -10.58 -1.38 -5.61
C LEU A 60 -11.21 -2.42 -6.55
N GLY A 61 -12.15 -3.21 -6.02
CA GLY A 61 -12.81 -4.26 -6.78
C GLY A 61 -13.31 -5.40 -5.90
N HIS A 62 -13.31 -6.62 -6.45
CA HIS A 62 -13.82 -7.83 -5.79
C HIS A 62 -12.97 -8.18 -4.55
N PHE A 63 -13.42 -7.73 -3.37
CA PHE A 63 -13.02 -8.20 -2.03
C PHE A 63 -11.51 -8.37 -1.77
N GLY A 64 -10.65 -7.52 -2.36
CA GLY A 64 -9.22 -7.49 -2.05
C GLY A 64 -8.44 -8.78 -2.37
N ALA A 65 -8.96 -9.63 -3.27
CA ALA A 65 -8.25 -10.81 -3.75
C ALA A 65 -7.79 -10.56 -5.19
N PRO A 66 -6.48 -10.62 -5.49
CA PRO A 66 -5.99 -10.31 -6.82
C PRO A 66 -6.40 -11.34 -7.88
N TYR A 67 -6.74 -12.59 -7.51
CA TYR A 67 -7.07 -13.63 -8.49
C TYR A 67 -7.97 -14.73 -7.93
N TRP A 68 -8.94 -15.16 -8.75
CA TRP A 68 -9.44 -16.54 -8.78
C TRP A 68 -9.59 -16.92 -10.27
N GLU A 69 -8.88 -17.99 -10.67
CA GLU A 69 -9.08 -18.90 -11.83
C GLU A 69 -9.51 -18.22 -13.15
N ASP A 70 -8.63 -17.96 -14.13
CA ASP A 70 -7.89 -18.94 -14.91
C ASP A 70 -6.54 -18.37 -15.40
N ILE A 71 -5.41 -18.96 -14.98
CA ILE A 71 -4.12 -18.72 -15.64
C ILE A 71 -3.96 -19.79 -16.70
N GLU A 72 -4.14 -19.42 -17.96
CA GLU A 72 -3.39 -20.04 -19.05
C GLU A 72 -2.65 -18.94 -19.81
N ASP A 73 -1.36 -18.82 -19.47
CA ASP A 73 -0.27 -18.12 -20.16
C ASP A 73 -0.51 -16.66 -20.63
N ILE A 74 -0.04 -15.69 -19.83
CA ILE A 74 0.12 -14.28 -20.28
C ILE A 74 1.61 -14.02 -20.60
N PRO A 75 1.97 -13.82 -21.89
CA PRO A 75 3.32 -13.46 -22.33
C PRO A 75 3.85 -12.15 -21.73
N LEU A 76 5.17 -12.02 -21.55
CA LEU A 76 5.86 -10.83 -20.99
C LEU A 76 5.44 -9.48 -21.60
N ASN A 77 4.89 -9.48 -22.81
CA ASN A 77 4.40 -8.34 -23.59
C ASN A 77 2.96 -7.89 -23.26
N LEU A 78 2.28 -8.51 -22.30
CA LEU A 78 0.93 -8.14 -21.86
C LEU A 78 0.88 -7.73 -20.37
N GLN A 79 2.04 -7.40 -19.80
CA GLN A 79 2.13 -6.75 -18.49
C GLN A 79 1.40 -5.39 -18.52
N PRO A 80 0.64 -5.01 -17.47
CA PRO A 80 0.03 -3.69 -17.41
C PRO A 80 1.11 -2.61 -17.28
N PRO A 81 1.09 -1.56 -18.13
CA PRO A 81 2.03 -0.46 -18.06
C PRO A 81 1.52 0.68 -17.15
N ILE A 82 2.51 1.32 -16.52
CA ILE A 82 2.56 2.63 -15.82
C ILE A 82 1.24 3.45 -15.86
N GLY A 83 0.59 3.60 -14.69
CA GLY A 83 -0.61 4.43 -14.54
C GLY A 83 -1.36 4.25 -13.21
N SER A 84 -0.67 4.09 -12.08
CA SER A 84 -1.34 4.04 -10.77
C SER A 84 -2.16 5.31 -10.55
N LYS A 85 -3.47 5.14 -10.35
CA LYS A 85 -4.36 6.25 -9.97
C LYS A 85 -4.20 6.50 -8.47
N TYR A 86 -4.04 7.75 -8.08
CA TYR A 86 -4.01 8.14 -6.68
C TYR A 86 -5.38 8.63 -6.24
N LEU A 87 -5.87 8.17 -5.09
CA LEU A 87 -7.05 8.74 -4.45
C LEU A 87 -6.62 9.55 -3.24
N THR A 88 -7.22 10.73 -3.12
CA THR A 88 -7.04 11.60 -1.95
C THR A 88 -8.15 11.29 -0.96
N ILE A 89 -7.80 10.66 0.16
CA ILE A 89 -8.74 10.33 1.24
C ILE A 89 -8.57 11.38 2.33
N VAL A 90 -9.68 11.96 2.79
CA VAL A 90 -9.66 12.94 3.88
C VAL A 90 -10.50 12.39 5.03
N ASP A 91 -9.88 12.28 6.21
CA ASP A 91 -10.56 11.86 7.43
C ASP A 91 -10.10 12.70 8.63
N VAL A 92 -10.46 12.28 9.85
CA VAL A 92 -10.10 12.97 11.10
C VAL A 92 -8.60 12.94 11.41
N THR A 93 -7.82 12.08 10.76
CA THR A 93 -6.37 11.94 10.89
C THR A 93 -5.60 12.74 9.84
N GLY A 94 -6.30 13.29 8.83
CA GLY A 94 -5.77 14.23 7.86
C GLY A 94 -6.04 13.83 6.41
N ILE A 95 -5.15 14.29 5.52
CA ILE A 95 -5.21 14.03 4.09
C ILE A 95 -4.22 12.91 3.75
N HIS A 96 -4.71 11.87 3.10
CA HIS A 96 -3.95 10.70 2.68
C HIS A 96 -3.95 10.60 1.16
N TYR A 97 -2.79 10.27 0.60
CA TYR A 97 -2.66 9.90 -0.80
C TYR A 97 -2.44 8.41 -0.86
N MET A 98 -3.25 7.69 -1.63
CA MET A 98 -3.16 6.23 -1.75
C MET A 98 -3.11 5.84 -3.22
N ALA A 99 -2.13 5.01 -3.57
CA ALA A 99 -2.13 4.34 -4.86
C ALA A 99 -3.24 3.29 -4.88
N ILE A 100 -3.98 3.24 -5.99
CA ILE A 100 -5.05 2.28 -6.21
C ILE A 100 -4.69 1.36 -7.36
N ASN A 101 -5.02 0.09 -7.19
CA ASN A 101 -5.15 -0.85 -8.29
C ASN A 101 -6.64 -1.11 -8.54
N SER A 102 -7.10 -0.92 -9.77
CA SER A 102 -8.46 -1.25 -10.17
C SER A 102 -8.56 -2.71 -10.59
N CYS A 103 -9.71 -3.36 -10.37
CA CYS A 103 -9.96 -4.65 -11.03
C CYS A 103 -9.91 -4.50 -12.56
N GLU A 104 -9.28 -5.46 -13.23
CA GLU A 104 -9.30 -5.61 -14.70
C GLU A 104 -10.48 -6.48 -15.18
N CYS A 105 -11.55 -6.54 -14.40
CA CYS A 105 -12.75 -7.32 -14.66
C CYS A 105 -13.41 -6.88 -15.99
N LEU A 106 -13.77 -7.82 -16.88
CA LEU A 106 -14.39 -7.54 -18.20
C LEU A 106 -15.69 -6.70 -18.14
N ASN A 107 -16.38 -6.71 -17.00
CA ASN A 107 -17.61 -5.97 -16.73
C ASN A 107 -17.41 -4.72 -15.84
N ALA A 108 -16.16 -4.35 -15.54
CA ALA A 108 -15.91 -3.10 -14.84
C ALA A 108 -16.26 -1.94 -15.79
N GLU A 109 -17.45 -1.37 -15.61
CA GLU A 109 -17.79 -0.11 -16.26
C GLU A 109 -16.69 0.90 -15.90
N CYS A 110 -16.12 1.57 -16.90
CA CYS A 110 -15.13 2.64 -16.74
C CYS A 110 -15.77 3.85 -16.03
N TYR A 111 -16.18 3.71 -14.78
CA TYR A 111 -16.50 4.86 -13.96
C TYR A 111 -15.19 5.49 -13.54
N HIS A 112 -14.85 6.51 -14.30
CA HIS A 112 -13.79 7.46 -14.02
C HIS A 112 -14.05 8.12 -12.65
N LEU A 113 -13.21 7.79 -11.68
CA LEU A 113 -12.80 8.74 -10.64
C LEU A 113 -11.79 9.71 -11.25
#